data_AF-A0A4U0V596-F1
#
_entry.id   AF-A0A4U0V596-F1
#
_cell.length_a   1.000
_cell.length_b   1.000
_cell.length_c   1.000
_cell.angle_alpha   90.00
_cell.angle_beta   90.00
_cell.angle_gamma   90.00
#
_symmetry.space_group_name_H-M   'P 1'
#
loop_
_entity.id
_entity.type
_entity.pdbx_description
1 polymer ?
#
loop_
_entity_poly.entity_id
_entity_poly.type
_entity_poly.pdbx_seq_one_letter_code
_entity_poly.pdbx_strand_id
1 'polypeptide(L)'
;MNGDQPASTPDLQAILATLSQFTNPPPAPIAVPSIASEPSSSNHYDASQPLPSVPASQLLPAPKPQDPRLRPQSRAATASPKPMIDPATIITWQEGLRCLTKIAAQNAQFAATIRGMIDDQKKHELRWYADRQALKHLQATHSIASAQAQSVLQSLGSTGGRAPTSKQTQSEKDDELADFDRKIYAAQVSMEAAMSGQLKGLGVPFFGTRSEMVVPDAEQDSSTVRSVSGLTITESELLALRRKIVGHLEDLYRD
;
A
#
# COMPACT_ATOMS: atom_id res chain seq x y z
N MET A 1 -65.48 -42.94 29.00
CA MET A 1 -65.68 -41.85 28.03
C MET A 1 -64.38 -41.06 27.99
N ASN A 2 -63.67 -41.16 26.87
CA ASN A 2 -62.36 -40.54 26.62
C ASN A 2 -62.52 -39.03 26.45
N GLY A 3 -61.61 -38.26 27.07
CA GLY A 3 -61.46 -36.83 26.89
C GLY A 3 -60.33 -36.53 25.91
N ASP A 4 -60.69 -35.75 24.90
CA ASP A 4 -59.89 -35.25 23.78
C ASP A 4 -58.64 -34.48 24.22
N GLN A 5 -57.48 -34.81 23.65
CA GLN A 5 -56.23 -34.06 23.80
C GLN A 5 -55.83 -33.58 22.40
N PRO A 6 -55.88 -32.27 22.08
CA PRO A 6 -55.52 -31.80 20.76
C PRO A 6 -54.02 -31.94 20.57
N ALA A 7 -53.63 -32.86 19.69
CA ALA A 7 -52.28 -32.96 19.17
C ALA A 7 -51.97 -31.67 18.40
N SER A 8 -51.18 -30.79 19.00
CA SER A 8 -50.55 -29.64 18.37
C SER A 8 -49.58 -30.15 17.30
N THR A 9 -50.09 -30.28 16.09
CA THR A 9 -49.26 -30.55 14.91
C THR A 9 -48.36 -29.33 14.69
N PRO A 10 -47.03 -29.49 14.63
CA PRO A 10 -46.15 -28.38 14.30
C PRO A 10 -46.40 -27.97 12.85
N ASP A 11 -46.54 -26.66 12.63
CA ASP A 11 -46.85 -26.07 11.33
C ASP A 11 -45.76 -26.41 10.29
N LEU A 12 -46.09 -27.34 9.39
CA LEU A 12 -45.22 -27.80 8.32
C LEU A 12 -44.84 -26.67 7.36
N GLN A 13 -45.68 -25.64 7.20
CA GLN A 13 -45.37 -24.47 6.36
C GLN A 13 -44.21 -23.67 6.96
N ALA A 14 -44.22 -23.41 8.27
CA ALA A 14 -43.12 -22.74 8.95
C ALA A 14 -41.81 -23.53 8.87
N ILE A 15 -41.88 -24.87 8.96
CA ILE A 15 -40.71 -25.74 8.84
C ILE A 15 -40.15 -25.71 7.41
N LEU A 16 -40.99 -25.83 6.39
CA LEU A 16 -40.57 -25.75 4.97
C LEU A 16 -40.04 -24.35 4.61
N ALA A 17 -40.65 -23.29 5.14
CA ALA A 17 -40.17 -21.92 4.97
C ALA A 17 -38.80 -21.72 5.62
N THR A 18 -38.54 -22.36 6.76
CA THR A 18 -37.25 -22.32 7.45
C THR A 18 -36.20 -23.13 6.69
N LEU A 19 -36.52 -24.35 6.25
CA LEU A 19 -35.60 -25.22 5.51
C LEU A 19 -35.23 -24.67 4.12
N SER A 20 -36.18 -24.02 3.43
CA SER A 20 -35.93 -23.42 2.11
C SER A 20 -34.96 -22.22 2.16
N GLN A 21 -34.87 -21.51 3.28
CA GLN A 21 -33.88 -20.44 3.47
C GLN A 21 -32.43 -20.95 3.51
N PHE A 22 -32.20 -22.23 3.80
CA PHE A 22 -30.86 -22.82 3.87
C PHE A 22 -30.41 -23.54 2.60
N THR A 23 -31.31 -23.77 1.63
CA THR A 23 -30.99 -24.54 0.40
C THR A 23 -30.57 -23.64 -0.77
N ASN A 24 -30.75 -22.31 -0.67
CA ASN A 24 -30.49 -21.41 -1.78
C ASN A 24 -29.59 -20.24 -1.35
N PRO A 25 -28.26 -20.31 -1.55
CA PRO A 25 -27.47 -19.09 -1.56
C PRO A 25 -27.95 -18.22 -2.73
N PRO A 26 -28.26 -16.94 -2.55
CA PRO A 26 -28.45 -16.06 -3.70
C PRO A 26 -27.15 -16.07 -4.52
N PRO A 27 -27.21 -16.16 -5.86
CA PRO A 27 -26.02 -15.94 -6.67
C PRO A 27 -25.52 -14.52 -6.36
N ALA A 28 -24.37 -14.44 -5.70
CA ALA A 28 -23.64 -13.18 -5.62
C ALA A 28 -23.42 -12.70 -7.05
N PRO A 29 -23.74 -11.45 -7.40
CA PRO A 29 -23.34 -10.91 -8.68
C PRO A 29 -21.82 -10.93 -8.73
N ILE A 30 -21.29 -11.81 -9.58
CA ILE A 30 -19.88 -11.83 -9.97
C ILE A 30 -19.66 -10.51 -10.72
N ALA A 31 -19.17 -9.49 -10.02
CA ALA A 31 -18.65 -8.29 -10.64
C ALA A 31 -17.31 -8.66 -11.30
N VAL A 32 -17.40 -9.10 -12.56
CA VAL A 32 -16.27 -9.07 -13.51
C VAL A 32 -15.91 -7.60 -13.74
N PRO A 33 -14.68 -7.14 -13.45
CA PRO A 33 -14.23 -5.85 -13.95
C PRO A 33 -14.02 -5.98 -15.46
N SER A 34 -14.95 -5.43 -16.23
CA SER A 34 -14.75 -5.16 -17.66
C SER A 34 -13.62 -4.15 -17.81
N ILE A 35 -12.57 -4.59 -18.50
CA ILE A 35 -11.56 -3.73 -19.10
C ILE A 35 -12.25 -2.99 -20.25
N ALA A 36 -12.44 -1.68 -20.11
CA ALA A 36 -12.94 -0.81 -21.17
C ALA A 36 -12.15 0.51 -21.21
N SER A 37 -11.16 0.48 -22.10
CA SER A 37 -10.84 1.49 -23.13
C SER A 37 -10.72 2.96 -22.73
N GLU A 38 -9.48 3.46 -22.82
CA GLU A 38 -9.14 4.86 -23.10
C GLU A 38 -9.91 5.41 -24.31
N PRO A 39 -10.32 6.68 -24.27
CA PRO A 39 -10.49 7.47 -25.48
C PRO A 39 -9.21 8.25 -25.80
N SER A 40 -8.50 7.78 -26.82
CA SER A 40 -7.56 8.58 -27.60
C SER A 40 -8.27 9.83 -28.15
N SER A 41 -7.68 11.00 -27.96
CA SER A 41 -8.03 12.21 -28.70
C SER A 41 -6.85 12.61 -29.58
N SER A 42 -6.86 12.08 -30.81
CA SER A 42 -6.17 12.63 -31.97
C SER A 42 -7.09 13.64 -32.65
N ASN A 43 -6.54 14.79 -33.05
CA ASN A 43 -6.95 15.71 -34.13
C ASN A 43 -6.47 17.12 -33.74
N HIS A 44 -5.92 17.98 -34.59
CA HIS A 44 -5.63 17.94 -36.01
C HIS A 44 -4.60 19.07 -36.26
N TYR A 45 -3.79 18.88 -37.30
CA TYR A 45 -2.87 19.87 -37.86
C TYR A 45 -3.63 21.14 -38.28
N ASP A 46 -3.06 22.32 -37.99
CA ASP A 46 -3.22 23.46 -38.89
C ASP A 46 -1.92 24.25 -38.98
N ALA A 47 -1.43 24.34 -40.21
CA ALA A 47 -0.27 25.10 -40.62
C ALA A 47 -0.79 26.24 -41.49
N SER A 48 -0.62 27.48 -41.06
CA SER A 48 -0.73 28.65 -41.93
C SER A 48 0.08 29.81 -41.36
N GLN A 49 1.20 30.08 -42.03
CA GLN A 49 1.88 31.38 -42.09
C GLN A 49 0.92 32.46 -42.63
N PRO A 50 1.12 33.76 -42.28
CA PRO A 50 1.95 34.63 -43.13
C PRO A 50 2.80 35.70 -42.39
N LEU A 51 3.97 36.01 -42.97
CA LEU A 51 4.72 37.29 -42.86
C LEU A 51 3.84 38.45 -43.42
N PRO A 52 4.08 39.77 -43.19
CA PRO A 52 5.36 40.53 -43.15
C PRO A 52 5.38 41.57 -41.98
N SER A 53 6.38 42.40 -41.67
CA SER A 53 7.21 43.33 -42.45
C SER A 53 8.36 43.86 -41.58
N VAL A 54 9.49 44.16 -42.23
CA VAL A 54 10.60 44.98 -41.73
C VAL A 54 10.19 46.45 -41.50
N PRO A 55 10.89 47.18 -40.61
CA PRO A 55 11.76 48.22 -41.14
C PRO A 55 13.15 48.28 -40.50
N ALA A 56 14.05 48.87 -41.28
CA ALA A 56 15.49 48.93 -41.09
C ALA A 56 15.96 50.06 -40.16
N SER A 57 17.21 49.88 -39.74
CA SER A 57 18.19 50.92 -39.35
C SER A 57 18.04 51.54 -37.96
N GLN A 58 19.03 51.27 -37.09
CA GLN A 58 19.93 52.33 -36.63
C GLN A 58 21.21 51.76 -36.01
N LEU A 59 22.33 52.36 -36.43
CA LEU A 59 23.70 52.07 -36.05
C LEU A 59 24.01 52.51 -34.61
N LEU A 60 24.82 51.67 -33.93
CA LEU A 60 25.85 51.92 -32.90
C LEU A 60 25.95 53.33 -32.26
N PRO A 61 26.26 53.40 -30.95
CA PRO A 61 27.67 53.58 -30.58
C PRO A 61 28.20 52.73 -29.41
N ALA A 62 29.53 52.59 -29.42
CA ALA A 62 30.39 51.77 -28.58
C ALA A 62 30.26 51.95 -27.04
N PRO A 63 30.57 50.90 -26.25
CA PRO A 63 30.73 51.02 -24.81
C PRO A 63 32.10 51.64 -24.46
N LYS A 64 32.06 52.68 -23.61
CA LYS A 64 33.24 53.32 -23.01
C LYS A 64 33.97 52.36 -22.05
N PRO A 65 35.29 52.50 -21.84
CA PRO A 65 36.02 51.72 -20.84
C PRO A 65 35.61 52.17 -19.44
N GLN A 66 35.09 51.27 -18.63
CA GLN A 66 34.78 51.53 -17.21
C GLN A 66 36.04 51.37 -16.35
N ASP A 67 36.23 52.35 -15.47
CA ASP A 67 37.29 52.49 -14.47
C ASP A 67 37.23 51.36 -13.41
N PRO A 68 38.33 50.63 -13.11
CA PRO A 68 38.30 49.42 -12.30
C PRO A 68 38.22 49.63 -10.77
N ARG A 69 37.97 50.84 -10.27
CA ARG A 69 38.16 51.15 -8.83
C ARG A 69 36.95 51.24 -7.92
N LEU A 70 35.73 50.98 -8.38
CA LEU A 70 34.55 50.97 -7.49
C LEU A 70 33.69 49.74 -7.74
N ARG A 71 34.17 48.59 -7.25
CA ARG A 71 33.37 47.37 -7.13
C ARG A 71 32.76 47.34 -5.73
N PRO A 72 31.42 47.35 -5.57
CA PRO A 72 30.81 46.82 -4.36
C PRO A 72 31.26 45.36 -4.24
N GLN A 73 31.79 44.97 -3.08
CA GLN A 73 32.02 43.57 -2.74
C GLN A 73 30.65 42.87 -2.67
N SER A 74 30.13 42.51 -3.84
CA SER A 74 29.27 41.35 -3.98
C SER A 74 30.18 40.18 -3.60
N ARG A 75 30.02 39.72 -2.36
CA ARG A 75 30.50 38.43 -1.90
C ARG A 75 29.88 37.41 -2.85
N ALA A 76 30.55 37.16 -3.96
CA ALA A 76 30.26 36.04 -4.83
C ALA A 76 30.36 34.83 -3.93
N ALA A 77 29.20 34.30 -3.56
CA ALA A 77 29.09 32.97 -3.02
C ALA A 77 29.73 32.06 -4.07
N THR A 78 30.97 31.64 -3.82
CA THR A 78 31.53 30.42 -4.38
C THR A 78 30.76 29.25 -3.75
N ALA A 79 29.46 29.20 -3.99
CA ALA A 79 28.69 27.98 -3.88
C ALA A 79 28.84 27.31 -5.24
N SER A 80 29.98 26.65 -5.43
CA SER A 80 30.06 25.57 -6.42
C SER A 80 28.83 24.69 -6.19
N PRO A 81 27.97 24.43 -7.19
CA PRO A 81 26.85 23.52 -6.99
C PRO A 81 27.44 22.18 -6.61
N LYS A 82 27.33 21.79 -5.33
CA LYS A 82 27.74 20.48 -4.85
C LYS A 82 27.10 19.45 -5.78
N PRO A 83 27.87 18.45 -6.28
CA PRO A 83 27.35 17.47 -7.21
C PRO A 83 26.07 16.88 -6.62
N MET A 84 25.07 16.74 -7.47
CA MET A 84 23.79 16.13 -7.14
C MET A 84 24.08 14.72 -6.60
N ILE A 85 24.08 14.57 -5.28
CA ILE A 85 24.33 13.28 -4.64
C ILE A 85 23.20 12.36 -5.06
N ASP A 86 23.56 11.30 -5.77
CA ASP A 86 22.63 10.27 -6.19
C ASP A 86 22.07 9.57 -4.94
N PRO A 87 20.74 9.56 -4.72
CA PRO A 87 20.14 8.90 -3.57
C PRO A 87 20.52 7.42 -3.45
N ALA A 88 20.91 6.77 -4.55
CA ALA A 88 21.36 5.38 -4.56
C ALA A 88 22.77 5.15 -3.96
N THR A 89 23.55 6.22 -3.78
CA THR A 89 24.91 6.17 -3.19
C THR A 89 24.95 6.53 -1.70
N ILE A 90 23.81 6.96 -1.16
CA ILE A 90 23.72 7.42 0.23
C ILE A 90 23.57 6.22 1.16
N ILE A 91 24.54 6.09 2.06
CA ILE A 91 24.54 5.07 3.13
C ILE A 91 24.54 5.69 4.54
N THR A 92 24.65 7.02 4.65
CA THR A 92 24.65 7.70 5.95
C THR A 92 23.35 8.44 6.21
N TRP A 93 22.89 8.41 7.47
CA TRP A 93 21.62 9.05 7.86
C TRP A 93 21.58 10.56 7.56
N GLN A 94 22.66 11.29 7.87
CA GLN A 94 22.70 12.75 7.71
C GLN A 94 22.63 13.17 6.24
N GLU A 95 23.26 12.41 5.34
CA GLU A 95 23.17 12.66 3.91
C GLU A 95 21.80 12.29 3.37
N GLY A 96 21.20 11.21 3.87
CA GLY A 96 19.83 10.82 3.54
C GLY A 96 18.83 11.92 3.89
N LEU A 97 18.92 12.49 5.09
CA LEU A 97 18.04 13.57 5.51
C LEU A 97 18.19 14.82 4.63
N ARG A 98 19.44 15.24 4.33
CA ARG A 98 19.68 16.38 3.43
C ARG A 98 19.11 16.13 2.03
N CYS A 99 19.29 14.92 1.51
CA CYS A 99 18.74 14.51 0.22
C CYS A 99 17.22 14.58 0.23
N LEU A 100 16.59 14.00 1.27
CA LEU A 100 15.15 14.00 1.44
C LEU A 100 14.57 15.41 1.51
N THR A 101 15.12 16.30 2.34
CA THR A 101 14.66 17.70 2.44
C THR A 101 14.78 18.41 1.10
N LYS A 102 15.86 18.15 0.35
CA LYS A 102 16.05 18.73 -0.98
C LYS A 102 15.00 18.22 -1.97
N ILE A 103 14.73 16.92 -2.00
CA ILE A 103 13.72 16.29 -2.87
C ILE A 103 12.33 16.81 -2.53
N ALA A 104 11.97 16.85 -1.25
CA ALA A 104 10.69 17.35 -0.77
C ALA A 104 10.46 18.82 -1.16
N ALA A 105 11.51 19.66 -1.14
CA ALA A 105 11.44 21.04 -1.58
C ALA A 105 11.35 21.20 -3.11
N GLN A 106 11.88 20.25 -3.89
CA GLN A 106 11.91 20.31 -5.35
C GLN A 106 10.68 19.69 -6.00
N ASN A 107 10.09 18.67 -5.40
CA ASN A 107 8.94 17.95 -5.92
C ASN A 107 7.65 18.37 -5.18
N ALA A 108 6.83 19.19 -5.84
CA ALA A 108 5.56 19.66 -5.28
C ALA A 108 4.55 18.53 -4.99
N GLN A 109 4.67 17.39 -5.68
CA GLN A 109 3.80 16.22 -5.45
C GLN A 109 4.27 15.34 -4.30
N PHE A 110 5.50 15.54 -3.79
CA PHE A 110 6.11 14.67 -2.79
C PHE A 110 5.21 14.48 -1.56
N ALA A 111 4.77 15.58 -0.95
CA ALA A 111 3.92 15.54 0.24
C ALA A 111 2.56 14.89 -0.04
N ALA A 112 1.97 15.12 -1.22
CA ALA A 112 0.69 14.53 -1.61
C ALA A 112 0.82 13.01 -1.82
N THR A 113 1.90 12.55 -2.45
CA THR A 113 2.16 11.12 -2.64
C THR A 113 2.41 10.40 -1.32
N ILE A 114 3.21 10.96 -0.41
CA ILE A 114 3.46 10.36 0.91
C ILE A 114 2.16 10.27 1.73
N ARG A 115 1.35 11.34 1.76
CA ARG A 115 0.02 11.28 2.41
C ARG A 115 -0.88 10.22 1.78
N GLY A 116 -0.92 10.15 0.45
CA GLY A 116 -1.68 9.13 -0.27
C GLY A 116 -1.25 7.70 0.12
N MET A 117 0.06 7.46 0.26
CA MET A 117 0.58 6.17 0.72
C MET A 117 0.13 5.83 2.15
N ILE A 118 0.20 6.80 3.08
CA ILE A 118 -0.26 6.63 4.48
C ILE A 118 -1.76 6.31 4.51
N ASP A 119 -2.56 7.05 3.74
CA ASP A 119 -4.01 6.83 3.66
C ASP A 119 -4.34 5.46 3.04
N ASP A 120 -3.64 5.07 1.99
CA ASP A 120 -3.88 3.79 1.31
C ASP A 120 -3.49 2.60 2.19
N GLN A 121 -2.38 2.70 2.95
CA GLN A 121 -2.04 1.71 3.98
C GLN A 121 -3.17 1.57 4.99
N LYS A 122 -3.64 2.70 5.55
CA LYS A 122 -4.71 2.71 6.55
C LYS A 122 -6.02 2.13 6.01
N LYS A 123 -6.37 2.39 4.74
CA LYS A 123 -7.54 1.79 4.07
C LYS A 123 -7.40 0.28 3.95
N HIS A 124 -6.23 -0.24 3.57
CA HIS A 124 -5.99 -1.68 3.50
C HIS A 124 -6.09 -2.34 4.88
N GLU A 125 -5.47 -1.75 5.91
CA GLU A 125 -5.56 -2.25 7.28
C GLU A 125 -7.00 -2.29 7.79
N LEU A 126 -7.77 -1.22 7.55
CA LEU A 126 -9.18 -1.16 7.93
C LEU A 126 -10.02 -2.21 7.20
N ARG A 127 -9.77 -2.40 5.89
CA ARG A 127 -10.45 -3.43 5.08
C ARG A 127 -10.12 -4.83 5.62
N TRP A 128 -8.85 -5.17 5.79
CA TRP A 128 -8.44 -6.48 6.30
C TRP A 128 -9.02 -6.76 7.69
N TYR A 129 -9.05 -5.75 8.55
CA TYR A 129 -9.70 -5.86 9.85
C TYR A 129 -11.20 -6.15 9.69
N ALA A 130 -11.92 -5.37 8.88
CA ALA A 130 -13.35 -5.54 8.65
C ALA A 130 -13.67 -6.93 8.06
N ASP A 131 -12.92 -7.36 7.05
CA ASP A 131 -13.07 -8.67 6.42
C ASP A 131 -12.84 -9.81 7.43
N ARG A 132 -11.83 -9.67 8.30
CA ARG A 132 -11.57 -10.62 9.39
C ARG A 132 -12.71 -10.69 10.40
N GLN A 133 -13.29 -9.54 10.76
CA GLN A 133 -14.45 -9.50 11.67
C GLN A 133 -15.69 -10.13 11.01
N ALA A 134 -15.90 -9.87 9.72
CA ALA A 134 -16.99 -10.49 8.96
C ALA A 134 -16.87 -12.01 8.92
N LEU A 135 -15.65 -12.54 8.73
CA LEU A 135 -15.39 -13.98 8.76
C LEU A 135 -15.74 -14.60 10.11
N LYS A 136 -15.33 -13.97 11.22
CA LYS A 136 -15.70 -14.41 12.57
C LYS A 136 -17.20 -14.38 12.81
N HIS A 137 -17.88 -13.34 12.35
CA HIS A 137 -19.33 -13.23 12.48
C HIS A 137 -20.06 -14.32 11.67
N LEU A 138 -19.56 -14.64 10.48
CA LEU A 138 -20.08 -15.72 9.64
C LEU A 138 -19.93 -17.08 10.35
N GLN A 139 -18.74 -17.38 10.90
CA GLN A 139 -18.50 -18.59 11.67
C GLN A 139 -19.43 -18.73 12.89
N ALA A 140 -19.68 -17.62 13.60
CA ALA A 140 -20.59 -17.59 14.74
C ALA A 140 -22.05 -17.83 14.30
N THR A 141 -22.49 -17.17 13.24
CA THR A 141 -23.85 -17.31 12.69
C THR A 141 -24.09 -18.73 12.20
N HIS A 142 -23.12 -19.33 11.50
CA HIS A 142 -23.19 -20.72 11.05
C HIS A 142 -23.26 -21.71 12.23
N SER A 143 -22.53 -21.43 13.31
CA SER A 143 -22.59 -22.25 14.53
C SER A 143 -23.96 -22.19 15.22
N ILE A 144 -24.55 -20.99 15.30
CA ILE A 144 -25.90 -20.79 15.86
C ILE A 144 -26.95 -21.47 14.99
N ALA A 145 -26.90 -21.28 13.66
CA ALA A 145 -27.82 -21.90 12.72
C ALA A 145 -27.75 -23.44 12.77
N SER A 146 -26.53 -24.00 12.80
CA SER A 146 -26.32 -25.45 12.94
C SER A 146 -26.89 -26.00 14.26
N ALA A 147 -26.70 -25.28 15.37
CA ALA A 147 -27.25 -25.67 16.67
C ALA A 147 -28.79 -25.62 16.67
N GLN A 148 -29.40 -24.61 16.06
CA GLN A 148 -30.86 -24.51 15.92
C GLN A 148 -31.43 -25.67 15.07
N ALA A 149 -30.81 -25.97 13.93
CA ALA A 149 -31.23 -27.09 13.08
C ALA A 149 -31.15 -28.43 13.82
N GLN A 150 -30.08 -28.66 14.60
CA GLN A 150 -29.95 -29.85 15.44
C GLN A 150 -31.03 -29.94 16.52
N SER A 151 -31.38 -28.82 17.15
CA SER A 151 -32.45 -28.76 18.16
C SER A 151 -33.82 -29.13 17.57
N VAL A 152 -34.15 -28.62 16.38
CA VAL A 152 -35.39 -28.97 15.67
C VAL A 152 -35.43 -30.45 15.31
N LEU A 153 -34.33 -31.00 14.78
CA LEU A 153 -34.23 -32.42 14.44
C LEU A 153 -34.36 -33.33 15.68
N GLN A 154 -33.79 -32.92 16.82
CA GLN A 154 -33.94 -33.64 18.08
C GLN A 154 -35.38 -33.60 18.61
N SER A 155 -36.05 -32.45 18.47
CA SER A 155 -37.45 -32.26 18.88
C SER A 155 -38.43 -33.07 18.02
N LEU A 156 -38.07 -33.36 16.77
CA LEU A 156 -38.85 -34.23 15.85
C LEU A 156 -38.62 -35.74 16.07
N GLY A 157 -37.89 -36.13 17.13
CA GLY A 157 -37.75 -37.53 17.53
C GLY A 157 -36.74 -38.33 16.70
N SER A 158 -35.82 -37.66 15.99
CA SER A 158 -34.73 -38.33 15.26
C SER A 158 -33.67 -38.88 16.22
N THR A 159 -33.97 -39.98 16.90
CA THR A 159 -33.02 -40.77 17.68
C THR A 159 -32.51 -41.94 16.82
N GLY A 160 -31.42 -41.77 16.07
CA GLY A 160 -30.68 -42.93 15.54
C GLY A 160 -30.08 -42.87 14.14
N GLY A 161 -30.31 -41.83 13.34
CA GLY A 161 -29.63 -41.67 12.04
C GLY A 161 -28.31 -40.92 12.21
N ARG A 162 -27.17 -41.60 11.96
CA ARG A 162 -25.81 -41.05 11.82
C ARG A 162 -25.83 -39.55 11.48
N ALA A 163 -25.41 -38.72 12.44
CA ALA A 163 -25.43 -37.28 12.30
C ALA A 163 -24.71 -36.86 10.99
N PRO A 164 -25.32 -35.99 10.16
CA PRO A 164 -24.56 -35.36 9.09
C PRO A 164 -23.45 -34.55 9.76
N THR A 165 -22.22 -34.77 9.29
CA THR A 165 -20.95 -34.26 9.80
C THR A 165 -20.77 -32.74 9.61
N SER A 166 -21.84 -31.96 9.76
CA SER A 166 -21.85 -30.51 9.46
C SER A 166 -21.53 -29.63 10.68
N LYS A 167 -21.10 -30.20 11.80
CA LYS A 167 -20.47 -29.39 12.86
C LYS A 167 -19.08 -29.01 12.38
N GLN A 168 -18.95 -27.83 11.76
CA GLN A 168 -17.63 -27.23 11.53
C GLN A 168 -16.93 -27.17 12.89
N THR A 169 -15.88 -27.96 13.05
CA THR A 169 -15.17 -28.10 14.32
C THR A 169 -14.50 -26.78 14.66
N GLN A 170 -14.14 -26.58 15.93
CA GLN A 170 -13.39 -25.39 16.30
C GLN A 170 -12.05 -25.32 15.54
N SER A 171 -11.40 -26.47 15.35
CA SER A 171 -10.18 -26.60 14.54
C SER A 171 -10.37 -26.06 13.13
N GLU A 172 -11.44 -26.45 12.43
CA GLU A 172 -11.69 -25.99 11.06
C GLU A 172 -11.95 -24.47 10.99
N LYS A 173 -12.53 -23.87 12.03
CA LYS A 173 -12.71 -22.40 12.12
C LYS A 173 -11.38 -21.69 12.31
N ASP A 174 -10.52 -22.25 13.17
CA ASP A 174 -9.20 -21.70 13.45
C ASP A 174 -8.28 -21.83 12.23
N ASP A 175 -8.36 -22.96 11.51
CA ASP A 175 -7.64 -23.20 10.25
C ASP A 175 -8.09 -22.22 9.14
N GLU A 176 -9.40 -21.99 9.00
CA GLU A 176 -9.95 -21.00 8.07
C GLU A 176 -9.46 -19.58 8.38
N LEU A 177 -9.37 -19.23 9.66
CA LEU A 177 -8.86 -17.94 10.10
C LEU A 177 -7.34 -17.82 9.85
N ALA A 178 -6.59 -18.90 10.05
CA ALA A 178 -5.16 -18.95 9.74
C ALA A 178 -4.90 -18.82 8.24
N ASP A 179 -5.72 -19.44 7.39
CA ASP A 179 -5.67 -19.26 5.93
C ASP A 179 -5.95 -17.82 5.52
N PHE A 180 -6.90 -17.16 6.19
CA PHE A 180 -7.17 -15.76 5.97
C PHE A 180 -5.99 -14.87 6.39
N ASP A 181 -5.43 -15.11 7.58
CA ASP A 181 -4.29 -14.36 8.10
C ASP A 181 -3.03 -14.56 7.20
N ARG A 182 -2.84 -15.76 6.61
CA ARG A 182 -1.82 -16.00 5.56
C ARG A 182 -2.02 -15.12 4.33
N LYS A 183 -3.26 -14.95 3.87
CA LYS A 183 -3.59 -14.07 2.72
C LYS A 183 -3.32 -12.60 3.05
N ILE A 184 -3.67 -12.16 4.26
CA ILE A 184 -3.35 -10.80 4.72
C ILE A 184 -1.83 -10.60 4.70
N TYR A 185 -1.05 -11.54 5.25
CA TYR A 185 0.40 -11.42 5.25
C TYR A 185 0.97 -11.29 3.83
N ALA A 186 0.52 -12.13 2.89
CA ALA A 186 0.93 -12.02 1.49
C ALA A 186 0.54 -10.66 0.87
N ALA A 187 -0.66 -10.15 1.18
CA ALA A 187 -1.11 -8.85 0.72
C ALA A 187 -0.30 -7.69 1.35
N GLN A 188 0.08 -7.80 2.62
CA GLN A 188 0.95 -6.85 3.32
C GLN A 188 2.34 -6.78 2.69
N VAL A 189 2.95 -7.93 2.41
CA VAL A 189 4.26 -8.00 1.73
C VAL A 189 4.17 -7.38 0.33
N SER A 190 3.09 -7.65 -0.41
CA SER A 190 2.87 -7.01 -1.72
C SER A 190 2.69 -5.50 -1.62
N MET A 191 1.98 -5.01 -0.59
CA MET A 191 1.77 -3.60 -0.33
C MET A 191 3.09 -2.90 0.03
N GLU A 192 3.89 -3.50 0.91
CA GLU A 192 5.21 -3.01 1.29
C GLU A 192 6.14 -2.90 0.07
N ALA A 193 6.15 -3.91 -0.80
CA ALA A 193 6.95 -3.90 -2.01
C ALA A 193 6.53 -2.76 -2.96
N ALA A 194 5.22 -2.55 -3.15
CA ALA A 194 4.70 -1.47 -3.97
C ALA A 194 5.05 -0.09 -3.40
N MET A 195 4.85 0.11 -2.10
CA MET A 195 5.17 1.36 -1.40
C MET A 195 6.68 1.65 -1.40
N SER A 196 7.51 0.63 -1.19
CA SER A 196 8.96 0.74 -1.31
C SER A 196 9.39 1.14 -2.73
N GLY A 197 8.71 0.60 -3.75
CA GLY A 197 8.88 1.01 -5.15
C GLY A 197 8.52 2.47 -5.41
N GLN A 198 7.44 2.97 -4.80
CA GLN A 198 7.06 4.38 -4.89
C GLN A 198 8.08 5.29 -4.21
N LEU A 199 8.55 4.94 -3.00
CA LEU A 199 9.59 5.71 -2.30
C LEU A 199 10.89 5.76 -3.11
N LYS A 200 11.27 4.64 -3.73
CA LYS A 200 12.39 4.61 -4.67
C LYS A 200 12.15 5.53 -5.89
N GLY A 201 10.97 5.50 -6.48
CA GLY A 201 10.59 6.36 -7.61
C GLY A 201 10.58 7.86 -7.27
N LEU A 202 10.24 8.20 -6.03
CA LEU A 202 10.33 9.56 -5.48
C LEU A 202 11.77 9.98 -5.17
N GLY A 203 12.75 9.08 -5.26
CA GLY A 203 14.15 9.34 -4.95
C GLY A 203 14.47 9.32 -3.45
N VAL A 204 13.58 8.76 -2.61
CA VAL A 204 13.82 8.64 -1.17
C VAL A 204 15.07 7.74 -0.94
N PRO A 205 16.06 8.20 -0.16
CA PRO A 205 17.28 7.45 0.08
C PRO A 205 17.00 6.10 0.76
N PHE A 206 17.95 5.17 0.66
CA PHE A 206 17.91 3.81 1.23
C PHE A 206 16.99 2.81 0.51
N PHE A 207 16.00 3.26 -0.27
CA PHE A 207 15.12 2.38 -1.07
C PHE A 207 15.71 2.01 -2.44
N GLY A 208 16.66 2.79 -2.93
CA GLY A 208 17.35 2.57 -4.21
C GLY A 208 18.84 2.26 -4.08
N THR A 209 19.35 1.96 -2.88
CA THR A 209 20.79 1.72 -2.66
C THR A 209 21.33 0.65 -3.59
N ARG A 210 22.49 0.92 -4.21
CA ARG A 210 23.12 -0.01 -5.15
C ARG A 210 23.52 -1.30 -4.44
N SER A 211 23.21 -2.45 -5.04
CA SER A 211 23.49 -3.78 -4.45
C SER A 211 24.98 -4.01 -4.18
N GLU A 212 25.87 -3.36 -4.93
CA GLU A 212 27.33 -3.39 -4.71
C GLU A 212 27.78 -2.77 -3.37
N MET A 213 26.92 -1.95 -2.75
CA MET A 213 27.20 -1.31 -1.46
C MET A 213 26.60 -2.10 -0.28
N VAL A 214 25.83 -3.15 -0.54
CA VAL A 214 25.13 -3.92 0.50
C VAL A 214 25.85 -5.25 0.73
N VAL A 215 26.31 -5.46 1.96
CA VAL A 215 26.97 -6.70 2.37
C VAL A 215 25.99 -7.55 3.19
N PRO A 216 25.85 -8.86 2.92
CA PRO A 216 25.00 -9.73 3.72
C PRO A 216 25.56 -9.88 5.15
N ASP A 217 24.67 -9.92 6.15
CA ASP A 217 25.04 -9.89 7.57
C ASP A 217 25.99 -11.04 7.99
N ALA A 218 25.97 -12.17 7.28
CA ALA A 218 26.79 -13.36 7.58
C ALA A 218 28.31 -13.17 7.35
N GLU A 219 28.72 -12.17 6.56
CA GLU A 219 30.13 -11.92 6.22
C GLU A 219 30.81 -10.92 7.20
N GLN A 220 30.07 -10.41 8.19
CA GLN A 220 30.53 -9.33 9.07
C GLN A 220 31.43 -9.82 10.22
N ASP A 221 31.30 -11.09 10.63
CA ASP A 221 32.06 -11.67 11.75
C ASP A 221 33.55 -11.94 11.45
N SER A 222 33.96 -11.94 10.17
CA SER A 222 35.36 -12.15 9.77
C SER A 222 36.16 -10.88 9.50
N SER A 223 35.54 -9.70 9.61
CA SER A 223 36.13 -8.44 9.12
C SER A 223 36.45 -7.47 10.27
N THR A 224 37.48 -7.78 11.06
CA THR A 224 38.10 -6.87 12.06
C THR A 224 38.84 -5.67 11.45
N VAL A 225 38.63 -5.38 10.17
CA VAL A 225 39.10 -4.14 9.52
C VAL A 225 37.86 -3.33 9.17
N ARG A 226 37.33 -2.58 10.15
CA ARG A 226 36.35 -1.53 9.85
C ARG A 226 36.97 -0.60 8.81
N SER A 227 36.40 -0.68 7.62
CA SER A 227 36.57 0.14 6.44
C SER A 227 37.20 1.52 6.74
N VAL A 228 38.52 1.60 6.55
CA VAL A 228 39.22 2.88 6.37
C VAL A 228 39.10 3.34 4.91
N SER A 229 38.44 2.56 4.05
CA SER A 229 38.20 2.85 2.62
C SER A 229 37.08 1.95 2.08
N GLY A 230 35.87 2.48 1.91
CA GLY A 230 34.83 1.83 1.10
C GLY A 230 33.41 1.90 1.67
N LEU A 231 32.52 2.55 0.92
CA LEU A 231 31.12 2.83 1.20
C LEU A 231 30.25 1.55 1.18
N THR A 232 30.42 0.66 2.16
CA THR A 232 29.60 -0.56 2.27
C THR A 232 28.80 -0.55 3.57
N ILE A 233 27.52 -0.92 3.48
CA ILE A 233 26.56 -1.00 4.58
C ILE A 233 26.00 -2.42 4.65
N THR A 234 25.68 -2.93 5.84
CA THR A 234 25.04 -4.26 5.94
C THR A 234 23.55 -4.21 5.69
N GLU A 235 22.94 -5.36 5.39
CA GLU A 235 21.50 -5.45 5.13
C GLU A 235 20.69 -5.00 6.36
N SER A 236 21.07 -5.46 7.54
CA SER A 236 20.46 -5.05 8.81
C SER A 236 20.56 -3.54 9.08
N GLU A 237 21.71 -2.94 8.81
CA GLU A 237 21.94 -1.50 8.94
C GLU A 237 21.10 -0.69 7.93
N LEU A 238 21.03 -1.16 6.69
CA LEU A 238 20.21 -0.54 5.64
C LEU A 238 18.72 -0.58 6.01
N LEU A 239 18.23 -1.71 6.53
CA LEU A 239 16.86 -1.84 7.03
C LEU A 239 16.58 -0.90 8.21
N ALA A 240 17.55 -0.70 9.11
CA ALA A 240 17.43 0.27 10.18
C ALA A 240 17.28 1.71 9.64
N LEU A 241 18.07 2.08 8.63
CA LEU A 241 17.97 3.40 7.97
C LEU A 241 16.63 3.58 7.23
N ARG A 242 16.14 2.54 6.54
CA ARG A 242 14.82 2.54 5.89
C ARG A 242 13.70 2.77 6.92
N ARG A 243 13.69 2.03 8.02
CA ARG A 243 12.69 2.22 9.09
C ARG A 243 12.75 3.64 9.65
N LYS A 244 13.96 4.16 9.85
CA LYS A 244 14.15 5.50 10.38
C LYS A 244 13.65 6.60 9.42
N ILE A 245 13.86 6.45 8.11
CA ILE A 245 13.38 7.44 7.13
C ILE A 245 11.86 7.37 6.97
N VAL A 246 11.27 6.16 7.01
CA VAL A 246 9.80 5.99 6.98
C VAL A 246 9.16 6.64 8.20
N GLY A 247 9.65 6.36 9.41
CA GLY A 247 9.12 7.00 10.61
C GLY A 247 9.24 8.53 10.57
N HIS A 248 10.34 9.06 10.02
CA HIS A 248 10.47 10.50 9.83
C HIS A 248 9.46 11.07 8.82
N LEU A 249 9.17 10.35 7.73
CA LEU A 249 8.17 10.74 6.75
C LEU A 249 6.76 10.69 7.33
N GLU A 250 6.44 9.65 8.11
CA GLU A 250 5.17 9.57 8.83
C GLU A 250 4.99 10.77 9.77
N ASP A 251 5.98 11.08 10.61
CA ASP A 251 5.91 12.22 11.54
C ASP A 251 5.69 13.56 10.83
N LEU A 252 6.23 13.75 9.64
CA LEU A 252 6.12 15.00 8.88
C LEU A 252 4.79 15.16 8.12
N TYR A 253 4.16 14.05 7.73
CA TYR A 253 3.05 14.05 6.77
C TYR A 253 1.79 13.36 7.29
N ARG A 254 1.71 13.06 8.58
CA ARG A 254 0.54 12.43 9.22
C ARG A 254 -0.66 13.37 9.40
N ASP A 255 -0.47 14.68 9.24
CA ASP A 255 -1.51 15.72 9.36
C ASP A 255 -2.26 16.02 8.04
#